data_AF-A0AAU4YA95-F1
#
_entry.id   AF-A0AAU4YA95-F1
#
_cell.length_a   1.000
_cell.length_b   1.000
_cell.length_c   1.000
_cell.angle_alpha   90.00
_cell.angle_beta   90.00
_cell.angle_gamma   90.00
#
_symmetry.space_group_name_H-M   'P 1'
#
loop_
_entity.id
_entity.type
_entity.pdbx_description
1 polymer ?
#
loop_
_entity_poly.entity_id
_entity_poly.type
_entity_poly.pdbx_seq_one_letter_code
_entity_poly.pdbx_strand_id
1 'polypeptide(L)'
;MTYVAPQKRASAEEYGVPHAPEEVVAEWHALAEAVCRELQYAGLPAYVERPGTLADRQAGARVSVDTMDDATGGVHVSWNAGESMTEAALGSMEPDRLDLLEPVIEHGTRVGSLMDETIRSVLTLAGFRTRDALELNDLAPGTHVTGRQARHWFIESILSEGVLGLIAAIRACDPSGGDSGEPAGIGTEGKALLTGRGIRIVQDGLHRLADDDRQEFARVLRRIAGAMHSQDMARKGFWKADRSLLELPDVLCLPTQEPPAVATAVVPRSRILAAAYVTVLGCIEMADEDTVDADEAVKITEAWTGTLLRRLDQAPHEDRQELIRLFLEAAREETDPAHRAFASRFPETIGLCGGSGEATTA
;
A
#
# COMPACT_ATOMS: atom_id res chain seq x y z
N MET A 1 -28.60 -7.49 -0.29
CA MET A 1 -28.42 -8.48 0.81
C MET A 1 -28.89 -7.79 2.08
N THR A 2 -29.58 -8.47 3.00
CA THR A 2 -30.04 -7.85 4.25
C THR A 2 -29.30 -8.51 5.40
N TYR A 3 -28.43 -7.76 6.08
CA TYR A 3 -27.54 -8.22 7.14
C TYR A 3 -28.25 -8.30 8.50
N VAL A 4 -29.17 -7.37 8.75
CA VAL A 4 -30.00 -7.35 9.96
C VAL A 4 -31.44 -7.72 9.61
N ALA A 5 -31.97 -8.77 10.24
CA ALA A 5 -33.36 -9.19 10.01
C ALA A 5 -34.33 -8.02 10.30
N PRO A 6 -35.33 -7.75 9.45
CA PRO A 6 -36.24 -6.60 9.62
C PRO A 6 -36.93 -6.58 11.00
N GLN A 7 -37.27 -7.73 11.54
CA GLN A 7 -37.87 -7.84 12.89
C GLN A 7 -36.90 -7.44 14.00
N LYS A 8 -35.60 -7.77 13.86
CA LYS A 8 -34.57 -7.34 14.82
C LYS A 8 -34.38 -5.82 14.76
N ARG A 9 -34.34 -5.25 13.55
CA ARG A 9 -34.21 -3.80 13.36
C ARG A 9 -35.40 -3.04 13.98
N ALA A 10 -36.63 -3.46 13.71
CA ALA A 10 -37.82 -2.87 14.30
C ALA A 10 -37.85 -2.97 15.83
N SER A 11 -37.41 -4.10 16.39
CA SER A 11 -37.33 -4.26 17.85
C SER A 11 -36.26 -3.36 18.48
N ALA A 12 -35.09 -3.23 17.83
CA ALA A 12 -34.00 -2.38 18.34
C ALA A 12 -34.38 -0.89 18.33
N GLU A 13 -35.12 -0.45 17.30
CA GLU A 13 -35.72 0.90 17.23
C GLU A 13 -36.71 1.16 18.38
N GLU A 14 -37.56 0.18 18.72
CA GLU A 14 -38.53 0.29 19.82
C GLU A 14 -37.84 0.49 21.18
N TYR A 15 -36.66 -0.10 21.37
CA TYR A 15 -35.86 0.03 22.60
C TYR A 15 -34.86 1.20 22.56
N GLY A 16 -34.88 2.03 21.51
CA GLY A 16 -34.03 3.22 21.40
C GLY A 16 -32.56 2.92 21.10
N VAL A 17 -32.25 1.74 20.56
CA VAL A 17 -30.89 1.34 20.18
C VAL A 17 -30.90 0.96 18.69
N PRO A 18 -30.99 1.93 17.77
CA PRO A 18 -31.16 1.64 16.35
C PRO A 18 -29.92 0.96 15.75
N HIS A 19 -30.14 0.19 14.69
CA HIS A 19 -29.06 -0.32 13.86
C HIS A 19 -28.66 0.70 12.80
N ALA A 20 -27.38 0.66 12.39
CA ALA A 20 -26.88 1.51 11.33
C ALA A 20 -27.63 1.24 10.00
N PRO A 21 -27.63 2.23 9.07
CA PRO A 21 -28.18 2.05 7.73
C PRO A 21 -27.57 0.84 7.03
N GLU A 22 -28.37 0.17 6.18
CA GLU A 22 -27.95 -1.09 5.53
C GLU A 22 -26.67 -0.94 4.69
N GLU A 23 -26.49 0.23 4.07
CA GLU A 23 -25.29 0.57 3.30
C GLU A 23 -24.04 0.59 4.19
N VAL A 24 -24.13 1.24 5.35
CA VAL A 24 -23.03 1.31 6.33
C VAL A 24 -22.70 -0.09 6.88
N VAL A 25 -23.72 -0.89 7.18
CA VAL A 25 -23.52 -2.28 7.64
C VAL A 25 -22.86 -3.13 6.55
N ALA A 26 -23.25 -2.94 5.27
CA ALA A 26 -22.62 -3.63 4.15
C ALA A 26 -21.13 -3.24 4.01
N GLU A 27 -20.79 -1.97 4.18
CA GLU A 27 -19.40 -1.49 4.21
C GLU A 27 -18.59 -2.12 5.35
N TRP A 28 -19.18 -2.21 6.56
CA TRP A 28 -18.53 -2.87 7.70
C TRP A 28 -18.29 -4.36 7.44
N HIS A 29 -19.22 -5.07 6.80
CA HIS A 29 -18.99 -6.45 6.41
C HIS A 29 -17.88 -6.59 5.36
N ALA A 30 -17.82 -5.71 4.35
CA ALA A 30 -16.73 -5.69 3.39
C ALA A 30 -15.37 -5.41 4.06
N LEU A 31 -15.35 -4.50 5.03
CA LEU A 31 -14.17 -4.21 5.86
C LEU A 31 -13.76 -5.42 6.72
N ALA A 32 -14.71 -6.11 7.35
CA ALA A 32 -14.46 -7.32 8.14
C ALA A 32 -13.84 -8.43 7.29
N GLU A 33 -14.33 -8.64 6.07
CA GLU A 33 -13.74 -9.60 5.14
C GLU A 33 -12.32 -9.20 4.72
N ALA A 34 -12.07 -7.91 4.49
CA ALA A 34 -10.73 -7.41 4.17
C ALA A 34 -9.75 -7.62 5.33
N VAL A 35 -10.15 -7.29 6.56
CA VAL A 35 -9.40 -7.54 7.79
C VAL A 35 -9.06 -9.02 7.92
N CYS A 36 -10.06 -9.90 7.74
CA CYS A 36 -9.86 -11.35 7.84
C CYS A 36 -8.86 -11.88 6.81
N ARG A 37 -8.95 -11.44 5.54
CA ARG A 37 -8.00 -11.84 4.48
C ARG A 37 -6.58 -11.38 4.81
N GLU A 38 -6.41 -10.17 5.30
CA GLU A 38 -5.09 -9.59 5.59
C GLU A 38 -4.41 -10.29 6.77
N LEU A 39 -5.18 -10.65 7.81
CA LEU A 39 -4.67 -11.49 8.90
C LEU A 39 -4.26 -12.89 8.40
N GLN A 40 -5.06 -13.50 7.51
CA GLN A 40 -4.72 -14.78 6.88
C GLN A 40 -3.45 -14.68 6.01
N TYR A 41 -3.27 -13.59 5.26
CA TYR A 41 -2.04 -13.34 4.49
C TYR A 41 -0.82 -13.16 5.38
N ALA A 42 -1.00 -12.61 6.59
CA ALA A 42 0.05 -12.54 7.60
C ALA A 42 0.34 -13.90 8.28
N GLY A 43 -0.38 -14.96 7.92
CA GLY A 43 -0.24 -16.29 8.50
C GLY A 43 -0.98 -16.49 9.82
N LEU A 44 -1.86 -15.54 10.20
CA LEU A 44 -2.70 -15.68 11.38
C LEU A 44 -4.01 -16.39 11.02
N PRO A 45 -4.43 -17.42 11.78
CA PRO A 45 -5.75 -17.99 11.61
C PRO A 45 -6.79 -16.90 11.94
N ALA A 46 -7.67 -16.60 11.00
CA ALA A 46 -8.72 -15.60 11.18
C ALA A 46 -10.01 -16.03 10.50
N TYR A 47 -11.15 -15.57 11.03
CA TYR A 47 -12.47 -15.84 10.49
C TYR A 47 -13.43 -14.68 10.79
N VAL A 48 -14.42 -14.49 9.92
CA VAL A 48 -15.52 -13.55 10.16
C VAL A 48 -16.62 -14.28 10.92
N GLU A 49 -17.00 -13.76 12.09
CA GLU A 49 -18.10 -14.26 12.90
C GLU A 49 -19.42 -14.11 12.14
N ARG A 50 -20.14 -15.22 11.99
CA ARG A 50 -21.45 -15.24 11.35
C ARG A 50 -22.51 -15.65 12.37
N PRO A 51 -23.65 -14.93 12.43
CA PRO A 51 -24.75 -15.30 13.31
C PRO A 51 -25.17 -16.77 13.08
N GLY A 52 -25.23 -17.56 14.15
CA GLY A 52 -25.70 -18.95 14.10
C GLY A 52 -24.69 -19.99 13.61
N THR A 53 -23.41 -19.64 13.48
CA THR A 53 -22.34 -20.62 13.24
C THR A 53 -21.65 -21.02 14.56
N LEU A 54 -21.19 -22.26 14.68
CA LEU A 54 -20.37 -22.77 15.80
C LEU A 54 -18.94 -22.18 15.79
N ALA A 55 -18.77 -20.95 15.31
CA ALA A 55 -17.49 -20.27 15.19
C ALA A 55 -16.81 -20.05 16.55
N ASP A 56 -17.56 -20.14 17.65
CA ASP A 56 -17.07 -20.04 19.02
C ASP A 56 -15.94 -21.04 19.35
N ARG A 57 -15.82 -22.14 18.60
CA ARG A 57 -14.80 -23.18 18.83
C ARG A 57 -13.53 -23.01 18.00
N GLN A 58 -13.51 -22.07 17.05
CA GLN A 58 -12.36 -21.88 16.17
C GLN A 58 -11.32 -20.98 16.84
N ALA A 59 -10.13 -21.53 17.09
CA ALA A 59 -8.98 -20.74 17.53
C ALA A 59 -8.55 -19.77 16.42
N GLY A 60 -8.34 -18.50 16.77
CA GLY A 60 -7.88 -17.50 15.81
C GLY A 60 -8.39 -16.08 16.09
N ALA A 61 -7.99 -15.15 15.23
CA ALA A 61 -8.52 -13.80 15.22
C ALA A 61 -9.98 -13.83 14.73
N ARG A 62 -10.90 -13.60 15.65
CA ARG A 62 -12.33 -13.49 15.38
C ARG A 62 -12.63 -12.06 14.95
N VAL A 63 -13.18 -11.90 13.75
CA VAL A 63 -13.63 -10.60 13.22
C VAL A 63 -15.15 -10.54 13.30
N SER A 64 -15.69 -9.65 14.11
CA SER A 64 -17.13 -9.45 14.26
C SER A 64 -17.56 -8.09 13.74
N VAL A 65 -18.84 -7.98 13.36
CA VAL A 65 -19.46 -6.72 12.94
C VAL A 65 -20.54 -6.38 13.95
N ASP A 66 -20.31 -5.32 14.70
CA ASP A 66 -21.35 -4.68 15.49
C ASP A 66 -22.16 -3.76 14.58
N THR A 67 -23.48 -3.99 14.53
CA THR A 67 -24.39 -3.31 13.60
C THR A 67 -25.17 -2.17 14.26
N MET A 68 -24.90 -1.86 15.52
CA MET A 68 -25.55 -0.77 16.25
C MET A 68 -25.11 0.60 15.69
N ASP A 69 -26.04 1.56 15.65
CA ASP A 69 -25.79 2.94 15.19
C ASP A 69 -25.32 3.82 16.36
N ASP A 70 -24.20 3.42 16.98
CA ASP A 70 -23.57 4.16 18.06
C ASP A 70 -22.05 4.25 17.86
N ALA A 71 -21.35 4.85 18.83
CA ALA A 71 -19.89 5.00 18.77
C ALA A 71 -19.13 3.65 18.83
N THR A 72 -19.81 2.57 19.19
CA THR A 72 -19.25 1.22 19.34
C THR A 72 -19.54 0.33 18.13
N GLY A 73 -20.48 0.72 17.26
CA GLY A 73 -20.73 0.11 15.97
C GLY A 73 -19.48 0.02 15.08
N GLY A 74 -19.41 -1.02 14.25
CA GLY A 74 -18.30 -1.22 13.31
C GLY A 74 -17.66 -2.60 13.39
N VAL A 75 -16.41 -2.68 12.96
CA VAL A 75 -15.67 -3.95 12.87
C VAL A 75 -14.77 -4.11 14.09
N HIS A 76 -14.90 -5.25 14.76
CA HIS A 76 -14.11 -5.60 15.93
C HIS A 76 -13.29 -6.86 15.67
N VAL A 77 -12.09 -6.92 16.21
CA VAL A 77 -11.20 -8.07 16.10
C VAL A 77 -10.70 -8.45 17.48
N SER A 78 -10.95 -9.69 17.89
CA SER A 78 -10.48 -10.23 19.17
C SER A 78 -9.81 -11.58 18.96
N TRP A 79 -8.81 -11.92 19.75
CA TRP A 79 -8.31 -13.29 19.79
C TRP A 79 -9.31 -14.25 20.45
N ASN A 80 -9.72 -15.30 19.74
CA ASN A 80 -10.43 -16.44 20.32
C ASN A 80 -9.43 -17.56 20.63
N ALA A 81 -9.29 -17.89 21.90
CA ALA A 81 -8.47 -19.03 22.33
C ALA A 81 -9.10 -20.35 21.87
N GLY A 82 -8.28 -21.37 21.66
CA GLY A 82 -8.79 -22.69 21.27
C GLY A 82 -9.67 -23.32 22.35
N GLU A 83 -10.56 -24.21 21.92
CA GLU A 83 -11.56 -24.90 22.76
C GLU A 83 -10.97 -25.46 24.06
N SER A 84 -9.77 -26.07 24.01
CA SER A 84 -9.11 -26.62 25.21
C SER A 84 -8.75 -25.58 26.27
N MET A 85 -8.33 -24.39 25.86
CA MET A 85 -8.01 -23.29 26.80
C MET A 85 -9.28 -22.66 27.35
N THR A 86 -10.29 -22.48 26.49
CA THR A 86 -11.59 -21.93 26.87
C THR A 86 -12.32 -22.86 27.85
N GLU A 87 -12.36 -24.17 27.59
CA GLU A 87 -12.95 -25.16 28.49
C GLU A 87 -12.21 -25.24 29.83
N ALA A 88 -10.88 -25.20 29.81
CA ALA A 88 -10.09 -25.22 31.04
C ALA A 88 -10.33 -23.96 31.90
N ALA A 89 -10.43 -22.78 31.27
CA ALA A 89 -10.76 -21.54 31.97
C ALA A 89 -12.19 -21.55 32.52
N LEU A 90 -13.17 -22.02 31.74
CA LEU A 90 -14.56 -22.14 32.17
C LEU A 90 -14.74 -23.13 33.32
N GLY A 91 -14.03 -24.27 33.30
CA GLY A 91 -14.05 -25.25 34.38
C GLY A 91 -13.51 -24.71 35.71
N SER A 92 -12.66 -23.68 35.67
CA SER A 92 -12.17 -22.96 36.85
C SER A 92 -13.11 -21.84 37.34
N MET A 93 -14.15 -21.51 36.57
CA MET A 93 -15.17 -20.51 36.91
C MET A 93 -16.48 -21.13 37.41
N GLU A 94 -16.53 -22.45 37.63
CA GLU A 94 -17.71 -23.12 38.19
C GLU A 94 -18.06 -22.55 39.59
N PRO A 95 -19.35 -22.44 39.95
CA PRO A 95 -19.79 -21.80 41.19
C PRO A 95 -19.12 -22.34 42.47
N ASP A 96 -18.77 -23.63 42.47
CA ASP A 96 -18.14 -24.32 43.60
C ASP A 96 -16.60 -24.18 43.63
N ARG A 97 -15.99 -23.57 42.60
CA ARG A 97 -14.53 -23.47 42.40
C ARG A 97 -14.05 -22.10 41.88
N LEU A 98 -14.86 -21.04 42.03
CA LEU A 98 -14.55 -19.67 41.61
C LEU A 98 -13.23 -19.15 42.22
N ASP A 99 -12.12 -19.47 41.57
CA ASP A 99 -10.80 -18.91 41.82
C ASP A 99 -10.37 -18.13 40.58
N LEU A 100 -10.67 -16.83 40.60
CA LEU A 100 -10.33 -15.91 39.51
C LEU A 100 -8.81 -15.70 39.37
N LEU A 101 -8.00 -16.20 40.30
CA LEU A 101 -6.54 -16.18 40.26
C LEU A 101 -5.95 -17.53 39.81
N GLU A 102 -6.78 -18.46 39.33
CA GLU A 102 -6.29 -19.74 38.83
C GLU A 102 -5.29 -19.50 37.67
N PRO A 103 -4.09 -20.12 37.69
CA PRO A 103 -3.04 -19.86 36.70
C PRO A 103 -3.49 -20.03 35.24
N VAL A 104 -4.48 -20.87 34.98
CA VAL A 104 -5.04 -21.07 33.63
C VAL A 104 -5.81 -19.86 33.11
N ILE A 105 -6.53 -19.15 33.98
CA ILE A 105 -7.27 -17.93 33.66
C ILE A 105 -6.29 -16.78 33.40
N GLU A 106 -5.27 -16.63 34.27
CA GLU A 106 -4.21 -15.64 34.08
C GLU A 106 -3.43 -15.90 32.78
N HIS A 107 -3.08 -17.16 32.52
CA HIS A 107 -2.39 -17.55 31.30
C HIS A 107 -3.21 -17.23 30.05
N GLY A 108 -4.50 -17.59 30.02
CA GLY A 108 -5.39 -17.30 28.91
C GLY A 108 -5.55 -15.80 28.65
N THR A 109 -5.72 -15.01 29.72
CA THR A 109 -5.80 -13.54 29.63
C THR A 109 -4.53 -12.95 29.03
N ARG A 110 -3.36 -13.39 29.50
CA ARG A 110 -2.06 -12.91 29.00
C ARG A 110 -1.82 -13.28 27.54
N VAL A 111 -2.20 -14.49 27.13
CA VAL A 111 -2.14 -14.91 25.72
C VAL A 111 -3.05 -14.03 24.87
N GLY A 112 -4.29 -13.78 25.32
CA GLY A 112 -5.23 -12.90 24.63
C GLY A 112 -4.65 -11.50 24.39
N SER A 113 -4.11 -10.87 25.43
CA SER A 113 -3.52 -9.52 25.30
C SER A 113 -2.34 -9.47 24.32
N LEU A 114 -1.44 -10.45 24.36
CA LEU A 114 -0.30 -10.52 23.43
C LEU A 114 -0.77 -10.72 21.97
N MET A 115 -1.81 -11.53 21.77
CA MET A 115 -2.37 -11.76 20.45
C MET A 115 -3.11 -10.53 19.92
N ASP A 116 -3.88 -9.83 20.76
CA ASP A 116 -4.56 -8.59 20.39
C ASP A 116 -3.55 -7.50 19.99
N GLU A 117 -2.44 -7.34 20.73
CA GLU A 117 -1.36 -6.42 20.36
C GLU A 117 -0.72 -6.78 19.01
N THR A 118 -0.50 -8.08 18.78
CA THR A 118 0.04 -8.60 17.53
C THR A 118 -0.91 -8.34 16.35
N ILE A 119 -2.19 -8.64 16.51
CA ILE A 119 -3.25 -8.39 15.51
C ILE A 119 -3.29 -6.90 15.18
N ARG A 120 -3.33 -6.02 16.19
CA ARG A 120 -3.34 -4.57 15.99
C ARG A 120 -2.14 -4.09 15.19
N SER A 121 -0.96 -4.62 15.50
CA SER A 121 0.29 -4.29 14.80
C SER A 121 0.25 -4.73 13.33
N VAL A 122 -0.19 -5.95 13.06
CA VAL A 122 -0.35 -6.48 11.68
C VAL A 122 -1.35 -5.65 10.88
N LEU A 123 -2.51 -5.33 11.46
CA LEU A 123 -3.54 -4.53 10.81
C LEU A 123 -3.04 -3.12 10.52
N THR A 124 -2.31 -2.50 11.44
CA THR A 124 -1.71 -1.18 11.25
C THR A 124 -0.71 -1.18 10.10
N LEU A 125 0.15 -2.21 10.02
CA LEU A 125 1.09 -2.40 8.91
C LEU A 125 0.38 -2.64 7.56
N ALA A 126 -0.77 -3.31 7.58
CA ALA A 126 -1.63 -3.51 6.41
C ALA A 126 -2.47 -2.26 6.03
N GLY A 127 -2.30 -1.15 6.75
CA GLY A 127 -2.96 0.13 6.48
C GLY A 127 -4.35 0.24 7.09
N PHE A 128 -4.74 -0.59 8.05
CA PHE A 128 -5.99 -0.39 8.78
C PHE A 128 -5.83 0.62 9.90
N ARG A 129 -6.87 1.43 10.11
CA ARG A 129 -6.98 2.36 11.24
C ARG A 129 -7.58 1.61 12.42
N THR A 130 -6.75 1.34 13.42
CA THR A 130 -7.11 0.56 14.60
C THR A 130 -7.23 1.46 15.84
N ARG A 131 -8.11 1.08 16.77
CA ARG A 131 -8.23 1.64 18.12
C ARG A 131 -8.37 0.50 19.12
N ASP A 132 -8.07 0.76 20.38
CA ASP A 132 -8.39 -0.20 21.43
C ASP A 132 -9.92 -0.25 21.61
N ALA A 133 -10.50 -1.44 21.56
CA ALA A 133 -11.94 -1.59 21.74
C ALA A 133 -12.38 -1.19 23.16
N LEU A 134 -11.49 -1.32 24.16
CA LEU A 134 -11.75 -0.90 25.53
C LEU A 134 -11.91 0.62 25.68
N GLU A 135 -11.38 1.42 24.76
CA GLU A 135 -11.59 2.87 24.76
C GLU A 135 -13.00 3.26 24.32
N LEU A 136 -13.70 2.36 23.61
CA LEU A 136 -15.04 2.58 23.07
C LEU A 136 -16.10 1.86 23.92
N ASN A 137 -15.77 0.67 24.41
CA ASN A 137 -16.66 -0.15 25.22
C ASN A 137 -15.84 -1.01 26.19
N ASP A 138 -15.93 -0.69 27.48
CA ASP A 138 -15.26 -1.40 28.58
C ASP A 138 -15.57 -2.91 28.61
N LEU A 139 -16.66 -3.34 27.96
CA LEU A 139 -17.12 -4.74 27.90
C LEU A 139 -16.65 -5.49 26.64
N ALA A 140 -16.03 -4.80 25.66
CA ALA A 140 -15.60 -5.40 24.41
C ALA A 140 -14.05 -5.51 24.37
N PRO A 141 -13.48 -6.71 24.58
CA PRO A 141 -12.05 -6.90 24.40
C PRO A 141 -11.67 -6.86 22.91
N GLY A 142 -10.47 -6.35 22.61
CA GLY A 142 -9.84 -6.47 21.30
C GLY A 142 -9.52 -5.15 20.61
N THR A 143 -9.62 -5.15 19.29
CA THR A 143 -9.25 -4.05 18.41
C THR A 143 -10.43 -3.61 17.56
N HIS A 144 -10.79 -2.33 17.62
CA HIS A 144 -11.78 -1.73 16.73
C HIS A 144 -11.10 -1.26 15.44
N VAL A 145 -11.70 -1.58 14.29
CA VAL A 145 -11.20 -1.21 12.96
C VAL A 145 -12.17 -0.21 12.32
N THR A 146 -11.70 1.02 12.16
CA THR A 146 -12.51 2.16 11.66
C THR A 146 -12.43 2.35 10.16
N GLY A 147 -11.56 1.59 9.48
CA GLY A 147 -11.40 1.64 8.03
C GLY A 147 -9.95 1.40 7.61
N ARG A 148 -9.66 1.73 6.37
CA ARG A 148 -8.33 1.59 5.77
C ARG A 148 -7.77 2.97 5.38
N GLN A 149 -6.45 3.06 5.33
CA GLN A 149 -5.67 4.18 4.83
C GLN A 149 -4.62 3.64 3.85
N ALA A 150 -4.09 4.54 3.01
CA ALA A 150 -3.05 4.17 2.07
C ALA A 150 -1.80 3.67 2.81
N ARG A 151 -1.24 2.56 2.32
CA ARG A 151 0.00 1.97 2.83
C ARG A 151 1.17 2.76 2.26
N HIS A 152 1.64 3.75 3.01
CA HIS A 152 2.77 4.59 2.59
C HIS A 152 4.00 3.77 2.18
N TRP A 153 4.34 2.71 2.92
CA TRP A 153 5.47 1.84 2.58
C TRP A 153 5.30 1.14 1.22
N PHE A 154 4.08 0.75 0.86
CA PHE A 154 3.78 0.06 -0.40
C PHE A 154 3.91 1.03 -1.57
N ILE A 155 3.36 2.23 -1.42
CA ILE A 155 3.45 3.30 -2.42
C ILE A 155 4.91 3.72 -2.63
N GLU A 156 5.65 3.96 -1.55
CA GLU A 156 7.08 4.28 -1.62
C GLU A 156 7.87 3.16 -2.30
N SER A 157 7.57 1.89 -1.98
CA SER A 157 8.24 0.74 -2.60
C SER A 157 7.99 0.67 -4.10
N ILE A 158 6.75 0.82 -4.56
CA ILE A 158 6.40 0.74 -5.98
C ILE A 158 7.00 1.91 -6.76
N LEU A 159 6.90 3.12 -6.22
CA LEU A 159 7.49 4.29 -6.87
C LEU A 159 9.02 4.21 -6.91
N SER A 160 9.66 3.70 -5.86
CA SER A 160 11.11 3.45 -5.86
C SER A 160 11.51 2.43 -6.92
N GLU A 161 10.78 1.31 -7.00
CA GLU A 161 10.98 0.28 -8.02
C GLU A 161 10.85 0.88 -9.43
N GLY A 162 9.82 1.71 -9.64
CA GLY A 162 9.57 2.42 -10.88
C GLY A 162 10.67 3.40 -11.28
N VAL A 163 11.11 4.26 -10.35
CA VAL A 163 12.17 5.25 -10.62
C VAL A 163 13.50 4.58 -10.92
N LEU A 164 13.92 3.63 -10.06
CA LEU A 164 15.16 2.87 -10.27
C LEU A 164 15.10 2.10 -11.59
N GLY A 165 13.95 1.49 -11.85
CA GLY A 165 13.66 0.74 -13.05
C GLY A 165 13.78 1.52 -14.34
N LEU A 166 13.09 2.66 -14.42
CA LEU A 166 13.13 3.55 -15.58
C LEU A 166 14.55 4.05 -15.85
N ILE A 167 15.26 4.52 -14.82
CA ILE A 167 16.62 5.03 -14.98
C ILE A 167 17.58 3.93 -15.44
N ALA A 168 17.46 2.73 -14.88
CA ALA A 168 18.27 1.59 -15.29
C ALA A 168 17.97 1.16 -16.73
N ALA A 169 16.70 1.14 -17.13
CA ALA A 169 16.30 0.80 -18.49
C ALA A 169 16.93 1.77 -19.51
N ILE A 170 16.84 3.08 -19.26
CA ILE A 170 17.48 4.10 -20.11
C ILE A 170 19.00 3.87 -20.20
N ARG A 171 19.66 3.57 -19.08
CA ARG A 171 21.11 3.34 -19.05
C ARG A 171 21.52 2.09 -19.85
N ALA A 172 20.70 1.05 -19.80
CA ALA A 172 20.95 -0.25 -20.42
C ALA A 172 20.69 -0.30 -21.93
N CYS A 173 19.96 0.65 -22.52
CA CYS A 173 19.74 0.71 -23.97
C CYS A 173 21.06 0.91 -24.70
N ASP A 174 21.57 -0.08 -25.42
CA ASP A 174 22.82 0.07 -26.16
C ASP A 174 22.64 1.12 -27.29
N PRO A 175 23.57 2.08 -27.46
CA PRO A 175 23.57 2.90 -28.67
C PRO A 175 23.90 1.95 -29.82
N SER A 176 22.94 1.65 -30.69
CA SER A 176 23.13 0.68 -31.78
C SER A 176 24.27 1.18 -32.69
N GLY A 177 25.45 0.58 -32.53
CA GLY A 177 26.64 0.86 -33.33
C GLY A 177 26.75 -0.01 -34.58
N GLY A 178 25.63 -0.46 -35.13
CA GLY A 178 25.59 -1.36 -36.29
C GLY A 178 25.31 -0.60 -37.58
N ASP A 179 26.18 -0.77 -38.56
CA ASP A 179 26.10 -0.31 -39.97
C ASP A 179 24.89 -0.90 -40.76
N SER A 180 23.83 -1.35 -40.06
CA SER A 180 22.72 -2.13 -40.60
C SER A 180 21.48 -1.32 -40.99
N GLY A 181 21.48 0.01 -40.81
CA GLY A 181 20.33 0.86 -41.16
C GLY A 181 19.11 0.65 -40.25
N GLU A 182 19.28 0.02 -39.09
CA GLU A 182 18.28 -0.01 -38.02
C GLU A 182 18.33 1.30 -37.21
N PRO A 183 17.19 1.73 -36.63
CA PRO A 183 17.11 3.00 -35.91
C PRO A 183 18.10 3.06 -34.74
N ALA A 184 18.60 4.26 -34.49
CA ALA A 184 19.65 4.53 -33.53
C ALA A 184 19.10 4.39 -32.10
N GLY A 185 19.66 3.48 -31.30
CA GLY A 185 19.34 3.40 -29.86
C GLY A 185 19.71 4.69 -29.11
N ILE A 186 19.40 4.77 -27.81
CA ILE A 186 19.60 6.00 -27.02
C ILE A 186 21.08 6.40 -26.98
N GLY A 187 21.41 7.53 -27.60
CA GLY A 187 22.76 8.10 -27.58
C GLY A 187 23.22 8.45 -26.15
N THR A 188 24.54 8.48 -25.92
CA THR A 188 25.10 8.77 -24.58
C THR A 188 24.63 10.10 -24.00
N GLU A 189 24.50 11.14 -24.84
CA GLU A 189 23.97 12.45 -24.44
C GLU A 189 22.46 12.36 -24.13
N GLY A 190 21.69 11.64 -24.94
CA GLY A 190 20.28 11.35 -24.69
C GLY A 190 20.06 10.65 -23.35
N LYS A 191 20.85 9.62 -23.04
CA LYS A 191 20.79 8.92 -21.73
C LYS A 191 21.01 9.86 -20.56
N ALA A 192 22.01 10.75 -20.66
CA ALA A 192 22.31 11.73 -19.62
C ALA A 192 21.17 12.74 -19.45
N LEU A 193 20.58 13.19 -20.56
CA LEU A 193 19.45 14.13 -20.58
C LEU A 193 18.20 13.52 -19.91
N LEU A 194 17.80 12.32 -20.33
CA LEU A 194 16.60 11.62 -19.87
C LEU A 194 16.67 11.27 -18.39
N THR A 195 17.81 10.74 -17.94
CA THR A 195 17.98 10.32 -16.54
C THR A 195 18.32 11.49 -15.62
N GLY A 196 19.01 12.51 -16.13
CA GLY A 196 19.53 13.62 -15.33
C GLY A 196 18.45 14.47 -14.67
N ARG A 197 17.28 14.64 -15.30
CA ARG A 197 16.17 15.39 -14.69
C ARG A 197 15.54 14.62 -13.52
N GLY A 198 15.25 13.32 -13.71
CA GLY A 198 14.70 12.47 -12.65
C GLY A 198 15.64 12.31 -11.46
N ILE A 199 16.94 12.10 -11.72
CA ILE A 199 17.98 12.01 -10.69
C ILE A 199 18.03 13.30 -9.85
N ARG A 200 18.00 14.47 -10.50
CA ARG A 200 17.99 15.77 -9.80
C ARG A 200 16.76 15.95 -8.92
N ILE A 201 15.56 15.56 -9.38
CA ILE A 201 14.35 15.63 -8.55
C ILE A 201 14.49 14.79 -7.27
N VAL A 202 15.00 13.57 -7.40
CA VAL A 202 15.22 12.70 -6.24
C VAL A 202 16.29 13.28 -5.30
N GLN A 203 17.40 13.75 -5.85
CA GLN A 203 18.47 14.39 -5.08
C GLN A 203 17.93 15.63 -4.34
N ASP A 204 17.30 16.57 -5.03
CA ASP A 204 16.77 17.80 -4.43
C ASP A 204 15.70 17.51 -3.37
N GLY A 205 14.86 16.50 -3.61
CA GLY A 205 13.90 16.02 -2.62
C GLY A 205 14.59 15.44 -1.38
N LEU A 206 15.60 14.59 -1.57
CA LEU A 206 16.36 13.97 -0.49
C LEU A 206 17.09 15.00 0.38
N HIS A 207 17.55 16.12 -0.19
CA HIS A 207 18.18 17.21 0.55
C HIS A 207 17.22 17.97 1.45
N ARG A 208 15.91 17.89 1.19
CA ARG A 208 14.87 18.50 2.03
C ARG A 208 14.43 17.60 3.18
N LEU A 209 14.85 16.34 3.19
CA LEU A 209 14.57 15.40 4.27
C LEU A 209 15.55 15.60 5.43
N ALA A 210 15.10 15.23 6.64
CA ALA A 210 16.01 15.09 7.77
C ALA A 210 17.08 14.03 7.47
N ASP A 211 18.25 14.15 8.09
CA ASP A 211 19.38 13.25 7.86
C ASP A 211 19.02 11.77 8.10
N ASP A 212 18.24 11.49 9.15
CA ASP A 212 17.77 10.14 9.47
C ASP A 212 16.83 9.58 8.39
N ASP A 213 15.89 10.40 7.90
CA ASP A 213 14.98 10.04 6.81
C ASP A 213 15.72 9.78 5.50
N ARG A 214 16.73 10.61 5.20
CA ARG A 214 17.59 10.44 4.01
C ARG A 214 18.39 9.14 4.08
N GLN A 215 18.96 8.82 5.24
CA GLN A 215 19.68 7.56 5.44
C GLN A 215 18.75 6.35 5.29
N GLU A 216 17.55 6.43 5.86
CA GLU A 216 16.59 5.34 5.76
C GLU A 216 16.12 5.14 4.31
N PHE A 217 15.86 6.23 3.60
CA PHE A 217 15.51 6.17 2.19
C PHE A 217 16.63 5.53 1.34
N ALA A 218 17.89 5.90 1.59
CA ALA A 218 19.03 5.29 0.92
C ALA A 218 19.11 3.77 1.17
N ARG A 219 18.79 3.30 2.39
CA ARG A 219 18.72 1.85 2.69
C ARG A 219 17.60 1.16 1.91
N VAL A 220 16.43 1.78 1.83
CA VAL A 220 15.29 1.27 1.05
C VAL A 220 15.64 1.15 -0.42
N LEU A 221 16.21 2.20 -1.03
CA LEU A 221 16.65 2.19 -2.43
C LEU A 221 17.67 1.07 -2.70
N ARG A 222 18.68 0.89 -1.83
CA ARG A 222 19.66 -0.19 -1.96
C ARG A 222 19.03 -1.57 -1.86
N ARG A 223 18.08 -1.76 -0.94
CA ARG A 223 17.36 -3.03 -0.79
C ARG A 223 16.55 -3.35 -2.04
N ILE A 224 15.82 -2.37 -2.58
CA ILE A 224 15.02 -2.54 -3.80
C ILE A 224 15.94 -2.81 -5.00
N ALA A 225 17.00 -2.03 -5.18
CA ALA A 225 17.99 -2.25 -6.23
C ALA A 225 18.61 -3.65 -6.15
N GLY A 226 18.97 -4.12 -4.95
CA GLY A 226 19.48 -5.48 -4.73
C GLY A 226 18.46 -6.57 -5.05
N ALA A 227 17.19 -6.37 -4.68
CA ALA A 227 16.10 -7.28 -5.04
C ALA A 227 15.88 -7.32 -6.56
N MET A 228 15.93 -6.16 -7.22
CA MET A 228 15.81 -6.04 -8.66
C MET A 228 17.01 -6.66 -9.41
N HIS A 229 18.22 -6.50 -8.88
CA HIS A 229 19.41 -7.09 -9.48
C HIS A 229 19.44 -8.62 -9.33
N SER A 230 18.69 -9.18 -8.39
CA SER A 230 18.69 -10.63 -8.15
C SER A 230 18.26 -11.42 -9.41
N GLN A 231 18.93 -12.55 -9.65
CA GLN A 231 18.70 -13.39 -10.84
C GLN A 231 17.25 -13.90 -10.95
N ASP A 232 16.49 -13.92 -9.86
CA ASP A 232 15.09 -14.37 -9.86
C ASP A 232 14.18 -13.42 -10.64
N MET A 233 14.41 -12.11 -10.55
CA MET A 233 13.64 -11.12 -11.32
C MET A 233 14.05 -11.12 -12.80
N ALA A 234 15.34 -11.30 -13.09
CA ALA A 234 15.83 -11.45 -14.46
C ALA A 234 15.27 -12.73 -15.13
N ARG A 235 15.18 -13.85 -14.40
CA ARG A 235 14.61 -15.13 -14.90
C ARG A 235 13.12 -15.04 -15.21
N LYS A 236 12.38 -14.21 -14.49
CA LYS A 236 10.96 -13.94 -14.75
C LYS A 236 10.74 -13.02 -15.97
N GLY A 237 11.81 -12.68 -16.69
CA GLY A 237 11.75 -11.91 -17.93
C GLY A 237 11.57 -10.42 -17.72
N PHE A 238 11.77 -9.90 -16.49
CA PHE A 238 11.49 -8.51 -16.21
C PHE A 238 12.58 -7.54 -16.73
N TRP A 239 13.86 -7.95 -16.80
CA TRP A 239 14.95 -7.16 -17.42
C TRP A 239 16.28 -7.92 -17.47
N LYS A 240 17.27 -7.35 -18.17
CA LYS A 240 18.69 -7.74 -18.10
C LYS A 240 19.30 -7.13 -16.84
N ALA A 241 19.85 -7.95 -15.94
CA ALA A 241 20.45 -7.47 -14.69
C ALA A 241 21.67 -6.57 -15.00
N ASP A 242 21.46 -5.25 -14.98
CA ASP A 242 22.52 -4.27 -15.15
C ASP A 242 23.15 -3.98 -13.78
N ARG A 243 24.48 -3.87 -13.76
CA ARG A 243 25.26 -3.42 -12.61
C ARG A 243 24.93 -1.98 -12.25
N SER A 244 24.49 -1.16 -13.21
CA SER A 244 24.07 0.22 -12.99
C SER A 244 22.96 0.33 -11.93
N LEU A 245 22.07 -0.67 -11.80
CA LEU A 245 21.05 -0.73 -10.74
C LEU A 245 21.65 -0.67 -9.33
N LEU A 246 22.77 -1.33 -9.09
CA LEU A 246 23.40 -1.37 -7.78
C LEU A 246 24.11 -0.05 -7.42
N GLU A 247 24.52 0.72 -8.42
CA GLU A 247 25.20 2.01 -8.27
C GLU A 247 24.20 3.17 -8.16
N LEU A 248 22.98 3.00 -8.70
CA LEU A 248 21.94 4.03 -8.73
C LEU A 248 21.55 4.58 -7.35
N PRO A 249 21.35 3.77 -6.29
CA PRO A 249 21.04 4.29 -4.97
C PRO A 249 22.09 5.29 -4.47
N ASP A 250 23.37 5.02 -4.71
CA ASP A 250 24.44 5.92 -4.28
C ASP A 250 24.44 7.20 -5.11
N VAL A 251 24.22 7.11 -6.43
CA VAL A 251 24.05 8.28 -7.31
C VAL A 251 22.88 9.16 -6.88
N LEU A 252 21.73 8.57 -6.57
CA LEU A 252 20.53 9.29 -6.14
C LEU A 252 20.72 9.97 -4.77
N CYS A 253 21.63 9.47 -3.94
CA CYS A 253 21.94 10.02 -2.63
C CYS A 253 23.11 11.03 -2.62
N LEU A 254 23.72 11.31 -3.79
CA LEU A 254 24.79 12.29 -3.88
C LEU A 254 24.27 13.71 -3.60
N PRO A 255 25.10 14.58 -2.99
CA PRO A 255 24.72 15.96 -2.78
C PRO A 255 24.50 16.70 -4.09
N THR A 256 23.40 17.47 -4.20
CA THR A 256 23.23 18.37 -5.34
C THR A 256 24.31 19.46 -5.26
N GLN A 257 24.88 19.87 -6.40
CA GLN A 257 25.96 20.86 -6.42
C GLN A 257 25.53 22.27 -5.98
N GLU A 258 24.22 22.52 -5.83
CA GLU A 258 23.67 23.83 -5.50
C GLU A 258 22.81 23.73 -4.23
N PRO A 259 23.12 24.48 -3.15
CA PRO A 259 22.35 24.40 -1.91
C PRO A 259 20.94 25.00 -2.10
N PRO A 260 19.88 24.34 -1.60
CA PRO A 260 18.52 24.82 -1.79
C PRO A 260 18.29 26.16 -1.06
N ALA A 261 17.64 27.10 -1.74
CA ALA A 261 17.20 28.36 -1.16
C ALA A 261 16.01 28.13 -0.21
N VAL A 262 16.24 28.37 1.08
CA VAL A 262 15.27 28.45 2.21
C VAL A 262 14.38 27.21 2.41
N ALA A 263 14.50 26.61 3.59
CA ALA A 263 13.70 25.45 4.01
C ALA A 263 12.21 25.78 4.11
N THR A 264 11.45 25.47 3.05
CA THR A 264 10.00 25.32 3.10
C THR A 264 9.60 23.89 3.48
N ALA A 265 8.36 23.74 3.94
CA ALA A 265 7.65 22.53 4.40
C ALA A 265 8.26 21.16 4.04
N VAL A 266 8.27 20.25 5.03
CA VAL A 266 8.70 18.85 4.89
C VAL A 266 7.89 18.17 3.77
N VAL A 267 8.57 17.75 2.70
CA VAL A 267 7.95 17.07 1.56
C VAL A 267 8.00 15.55 1.79
N PRO A 268 6.86 14.83 1.69
CA PRO A 268 6.85 13.37 1.82
C PRO A 268 7.69 12.67 0.73
N ARG A 269 8.34 11.56 1.08
CA ARG A 269 9.19 10.78 0.13
C ARG A 269 8.39 10.26 -1.05
N SER A 270 7.16 9.81 -0.82
CA SER A 270 6.24 9.36 -1.86
C SER A 270 5.97 10.44 -2.92
N ARG A 271 5.90 11.72 -2.53
CA ARG A 271 5.73 12.84 -3.47
C ARG A 271 6.97 13.09 -4.30
N ILE A 272 8.16 13.05 -3.68
CA ILE A 272 9.44 13.16 -4.39
C ILE A 272 9.56 12.06 -5.45
N LEU A 273 9.26 10.82 -5.05
CA LEU A 273 9.32 9.66 -5.94
C LEU A 273 8.27 9.71 -7.06
N ALA A 274 7.03 10.13 -6.76
CA ALA A 274 5.98 10.28 -7.77
C ALA A 274 6.36 11.33 -8.82
N ALA A 275 6.90 12.46 -8.37
CA ALA A 275 7.41 13.50 -9.27
C ALA A 275 8.56 13.00 -10.14
N ALA A 276 9.53 12.29 -9.55
CA ALA A 276 10.63 11.69 -10.30
C ALA A 276 10.13 10.67 -11.33
N TYR A 277 9.20 9.79 -10.94
CA TYR A 277 8.64 8.76 -11.81
C TYR A 277 7.98 9.37 -13.05
N VAL A 278 7.02 10.28 -12.85
CA VAL A 278 6.28 10.93 -13.95
C VAL A 278 7.20 11.79 -14.80
N THR A 279 8.20 12.43 -14.19
CA THR A 279 9.18 13.23 -14.93
C THR A 279 10.04 12.37 -15.86
N VAL A 280 10.61 11.27 -15.36
CA VAL A 280 11.44 10.38 -16.18
C VAL A 280 10.60 9.80 -17.31
N LEU A 281 9.38 9.35 -17.00
CA LEU A 281 8.47 8.80 -18.01
C LEU A 281 8.12 9.84 -19.08
N GLY A 282 7.75 11.06 -18.67
CA GLY A 282 7.46 12.15 -19.59
C GLY A 282 8.66 12.59 -20.43
N CYS A 283 9.88 12.53 -19.88
CA CYS A 283 11.10 12.79 -20.64
C CYS A 283 11.30 11.76 -21.76
N ILE A 284 10.95 10.49 -21.53
CA ILE A 284 11.02 9.45 -22.56
C ILE A 284 9.95 9.69 -23.63
N GLU A 285 8.71 9.90 -23.22
CA GLU A 285 7.54 10.05 -24.12
C GLU A 285 7.60 11.30 -25.00
N MET A 286 8.32 12.34 -24.58
CA MET A 286 8.46 13.60 -25.33
C MET A 286 9.85 13.79 -25.92
N ALA A 287 10.74 12.80 -25.79
CA ALA A 287 12.03 12.85 -26.45
C ALA A 287 11.84 12.90 -27.96
N ASP A 288 12.71 13.66 -28.64
CA ASP A 288 12.80 13.55 -30.09
C ASP A 288 13.40 12.19 -30.49
N GLU A 289 13.10 11.77 -31.72
CA GLU A 289 13.58 10.50 -32.30
C GLU A 289 15.12 10.47 -32.41
N ASP A 290 15.76 11.64 -32.46
CA ASP A 290 17.23 11.78 -32.46
C ASP A 290 17.85 11.49 -31.08
N THR A 291 17.08 11.63 -30.00
CA THR A 291 17.48 11.37 -28.60
C THR A 291 17.11 9.96 -28.18
N VAL A 292 15.88 9.53 -28.48
CA VAL A 292 15.34 8.21 -28.15
C VAL A 292 14.58 7.68 -29.34
N ASP A 293 15.03 6.56 -29.88
CA ASP A 293 14.24 5.80 -30.85
C ASP A 293 12.84 5.50 -30.30
N ALA A 294 11.81 5.70 -31.13
CA ALA A 294 10.43 5.57 -30.74
C ALA A 294 10.09 4.15 -30.24
N ASP A 295 10.69 3.10 -30.83
CA ASP A 295 10.45 1.73 -30.40
C ASP A 295 11.08 1.47 -29.01
N GLU A 296 12.27 2.02 -28.74
CA GLU A 296 12.88 1.95 -27.41
C GLU A 296 12.09 2.76 -26.37
N ALA A 297 11.60 3.94 -26.72
CA ALA A 297 10.74 4.74 -25.83
C ALA A 297 9.51 3.94 -25.38
N VAL A 298 8.77 3.37 -26.35
CA VAL A 298 7.57 2.57 -26.10
C VAL A 298 7.88 1.33 -25.27
N LYS A 299 8.96 0.59 -25.59
CA LYS A 299 9.35 -0.61 -24.82
C LYS A 299 9.60 -0.28 -23.36
N ILE A 300 10.32 0.82 -23.08
CA ILE A 300 10.63 1.23 -21.70
C ILE A 300 9.35 1.66 -20.98
N THR A 301 8.53 2.51 -21.60
CA THR A 301 7.36 3.10 -20.94
C THR A 301 6.26 2.05 -20.71
N GLU A 302 6.02 1.15 -21.66
CA GLU A 302 5.09 0.02 -21.50
C GLU A 302 5.55 -0.96 -20.43
N ALA A 303 6.84 -1.29 -20.37
CA ALA A 303 7.37 -2.23 -19.37
C ALA A 303 7.17 -1.71 -17.93
N TRP A 304 7.44 -0.43 -17.69
CA TRP A 304 7.35 0.17 -16.36
C TRP A 304 5.94 0.59 -15.98
N THR A 305 5.13 1.01 -16.94
CA THR A 305 3.69 1.21 -16.74
C THR A 305 3.00 -0.12 -16.45
N GLY A 306 3.30 -1.17 -17.21
CA GLY A 306 2.76 -2.51 -16.98
C GLY A 306 3.19 -3.09 -15.63
N THR A 307 4.42 -2.82 -15.18
CA THR A 307 4.88 -3.22 -13.84
C THR A 307 4.10 -2.50 -12.74
N LEU A 308 3.91 -1.18 -12.88
CA LEU A 308 3.09 -0.40 -11.98
C LEU A 308 1.65 -0.95 -11.90
N LEU A 309 1.01 -1.18 -13.04
CA LEU A 309 -0.37 -1.68 -13.09
C LEU A 309 -0.52 -3.07 -12.48
N ARG A 310 0.41 -4.01 -12.74
CA ARG A 310 0.38 -5.34 -12.11
C ARG A 310 0.45 -5.27 -10.59
N ARG A 311 1.23 -4.34 -10.04
CA ARG A 311 1.30 -4.13 -8.58
C ARG A 311 0.00 -3.55 -8.02
N LEU A 312 -0.63 -2.65 -8.77
CA LEU A 312 -1.85 -1.95 -8.36
C LEU A 312 -3.13 -2.77 -8.54
N ASP A 313 -3.13 -3.75 -9.44
CA ASP A 313 -4.23 -4.70 -9.62
C ASP A 313 -4.55 -5.44 -8.31
N GLN A 314 -3.51 -5.78 -7.55
CA GLN A 314 -3.63 -6.43 -6.25
C GLN A 314 -3.71 -5.45 -5.08
N ALA A 315 -3.63 -4.14 -5.34
CA ALA A 315 -3.63 -3.14 -4.30
C ALA A 315 -5.06 -2.83 -3.82
N PRO A 316 -5.22 -2.44 -2.54
CA PRO A 316 -6.42 -1.80 -2.04
C PRO A 316 -6.74 -0.51 -2.82
N HIS A 317 -8.01 -0.12 -2.84
CA HIS A 317 -8.46 1.08 -3.53
C HIS A 317 -7.78 2.35 -2.99
N GLU A 318 -7.53 2.40 -1.68
CA GLU A 318 -6.88 3.52 -0.99
C GLU A 318 -5.46 3.76 -1.51
N ASP A 319 -4.71 2.69 -1.77
CA ASP A 319 -3.34 2.79 -2.31
C ASP A 319 -3.35 3.35 -3.74
N ARG A 320 -4.33 2.92 -4.56
CA ARG A 320 -4.52 3.45 -5.92
C ARG A 320 -4.88 4.93 -5.90
N GLN A 321 -5.84 5.31 -5.05
CA GLN A 321 -6.28 6.70 -4.94
C GLN A 321 -5.16 7.63 -4.46
N GLU A 322 -4.37 7.18 -3.48
CA GLU A 322 -3.23 7.96 -3.02
C GLU A 322 -2.17 8.12 -4.11
N LEU A 323 -1.90 7.07 -4.90
CA LEU A 323 -0.98 7.18 -6.02
C LEU A 323 -1.48 8.15 -7.10
N ILE A 324 -2.77 8.11 -7.46
CA ILE A 324 -3.39 9.09 -8.37
C ILE A 324 -3.22 10.51 -7.82
N ARG A 325 -3.52 10.71 -6.52
CA ARG A 325 -3.36 12.00 -5.85
C ARG A 325 -1.93 12.50 -5.95
N LEU A 326 -0.94 11.64 -5.70
CA LEU A 326 0.49 11.98 -5.79
C LEU A 326 0.93 12.35 -7.21
N PHE A 327 0.47 11.63 -8.24
CA PHE A 327 0.77 11.96 -9.63
C PHE A 327 0.14 13.29 -10.06
N LEU A 328 -1.11 13.54 -9.69
CA LEU A 328 -1.77 14.82 -9.98
C LEU A 328 -1.13 15.99 -9.23
N GLU A 329 -0.64 15.76 -8.01
CA GLU A 329 0.11 16.75 -7.26
C GLU A 329 1.45 17.06 -7.94
N ALA A 330 2.20 16.04 -8.34
CA ALA A 330 3.42 16.21 -9.12
C ALA A 330 3.18 16.99 -10.42
N ALA A 331 2.08 16.70 -11.13
CA ALA A 331 1.69 17.45 -12.32
C ALA A 331 1.47 18.95 -12.04
N ARG A 332 0.86 19.31 -10.90
CA ARG A 332 0.63 20.72 -10.54
C ARG A 332 1.92 21.47 -10.24
N GLU A 333 2.93 20.77 -9.70
CA GLU A 333 4.24 21.34 -9.39
C GLU A 333 5.17 21.45 -10.60
N GLU A 334 4.86 20.73 -11.68
CA GLU A 334 5.63 20.72 -12.90
C GLU A 334 5.64 22.12 -13.55
N THR A 335 6.83 22.65 -13.82
CA THR A 335 7.05 24.01 -14.34
C THR A 335 6.97 24.05 -15.86
N ASP A 336 7.39 22.98 -16.54
CA ASP A 336 7.34 22.86 -17.99
C ASP A 336 5.89 22.55 -18.46
N PRO A 337 5.30 23.36 -19.37
CA PRO A 337 3.91 23.17 -19.79
C PRO A 337 3.63 21.83 -20.48
N ALA A 338 4.58 21.29 -21.25
CA ALA A 338 4.40 20.04 -21.98
C ALA A 338 4.44 18.85 -21.00
N HIS A 339 5.42 18.84 -20.10
CA HIS A 339 5.49 17.87 -19.01
C HIS A 339 4.27 17.94 -18.10
N ARG A 340 3.77 19.13 -17.79
CA ARG A 340 2.56 19.32 -16.98
C ARG A 340 1.34 18.69 -17.66
N ALA A 341 1.18 18.92 -18.97
CA ALA A 341 0.08 18.36 -19.73
C ALA A 341 0.13 16.82 -19.75
N PHE A 342 1.31 16.24 -20.00
CA PHE A 342 1.54 14.79 -19.90
C PHE A 342 1.20 14.26 -18.51
N ALA A 343 1.82 14.82 -17.47
CA ALA A 343 1.67 14.39 -16.08
C ALA A 343 0.21 14.43 -15.59
N SER A 344 -0.55 15.45 -16.02
CA SER A 344 -1.97 15.60 -15.64
C SER A 344 -2.87 14.52 -16.22
N ARG A 345 -2.54 14.00 -17.41
CA ARG A 345 -3.29 12.94 -18.10
C ARG A 345 -2.79 11.55 -17.78
N PHE A 346 -1.55 11.42 -17.30
CA PHE A 346 -0.90 10.15 -17.06
C PHE A 346 -1.79 9.15 -16.27
N PRO A 347 -2.38 9.49 -15.11
CA PRO A 347 -3.23 8.54 -14.38
C PRO A 347 -4.44 8.03 -15.20
N GLU A 348 -5.02 8.87 -16.05
CA GLU A 348 -6.12 8.48 -16.94
C GLU A 348 -5.63 7.59 -18.07
N THR A 349 -4.52 7.96 -18.73
CA THR A 349 -3.91 7.21 -19.83
C THR A 349 -3.59 5.77 -19.46
N ILE A 350 -3.12 5.54 -18.23
CA ILE A 350 -2.77 4.20 -17.75
C ILE A 350 -3.95 3.48 -17.07
N GLY A 351 -5.14 4.06 -17.10
CA GLY A 351 -6.37 3.43 -16.59
C GLY A 351 -6.55 3.46 -15.07
N LEU A 352 -5.82 4.33 -14.34
CA LEU A 352 -5.99 4.46 -12.89
C LEU A 352 -7.26 5.22 -12.50
N CYS A 353 -7.75 6.13 -13.34
CA CYS A 353 -8.97 6.90 -13.07
C CYS A 353 -10.29 6.16 -13.42
N GLY A 354 -10.23 4.84 -13.65
CA GLY A 354 -11.37 4.02 -14.04
C GLY A 354 -12.29 3.63 -12.89
N GLY A 355 -13.29 4.47 -12.62
CA GLY A 355 -14.38 4.25 -11.66
C GLY A 355 -15.69 4.91 -12.08
N SER A 356 -16.00 4.89 -13.37
CA SER A 356 -17.37 5.06 -13.83
C SER A 356 -17.64 3.92 -14.80
N GLY A 357 -18.52 3.01 -14.39
CA GLY A 357 -19.05 2.01 -15.28
C GLY A 357 -19.79 2.73 -16.41
N GLU A 358 -19.15 2.89 -17.56
CA GLU A 358 -19.88 2.83 -18.80
C GLU A 358 -20.42 1.42 -18.90
N ALA A 359 -21.69 1.28 -18.54
CA ALA A 359 -22.52 0.19 -18.96
C ALA A 359 -22.48 0.17 -20.49
N THR A 360 -21.57 -0.62 -21.05
CA THR A 360 -21.58 -0.98 -22.46
C THR A 360 -22.82 -1.82 -22.71
N THR A 361 -23.91 -1.15 -23.06
CA THR A 361 -25.00 -1.75 -23.81
C THR A 361 -24.44 -2.22 -25.16
N ALA A 362 -24.35 -3.54 -25.33
CA ALA A 362 -24.41 -4.21 -26.63
C ALA A 362 -25.09 -5.57 -26.43
#